data_AF-A0A084TBT2-F1
#
_entry.id   AF-A0A084TBT2-F1
#
_cell.length_a   1.000
_cell.length_b   1.000
_cell.length_c   1.000
_cell.angle_alpha   90.00
_cell.angle_beta   90.00
_cell.angle_gamma   90.00
#
_symmetry.space_group_name_H-M   'P 1'
#
loop_
_entity.id
_entity.type
_entity.pdbx_description
1 polymer ?
#
loop_
_entity_poly.entity_id
_entity_poly.type
_entity_poly.pdbx_seq_one_letter_code
_entity_poly.pdbx_strand_id
1 'polypeptide(L)'
;MEIKRKQWKSLGLVTAIVCAFAVPSSAKTITTPGADVGAAVLLSDSKLGKRVCYYNDKAYSLGSVINVEGVVLQCVAEQDFEMNGQLKWKQLKSEQ
;
A
#
# COMPACT_ATOMS: atom_id res chain seq x y z
N MET A 1 62.02 -58.38 -32.15
CA MET A 1 62.55 -57.05 -32.50
C MET A 1 61.37 -56.11 -32.71
N GLU A 2 61.35 -55.07 -31.89
CA GLU A 2 60.33 -54.05 -31.74
C GLU A 2 60.01 -53.29 -33.04
N ILE A 3 58.71 -53.05 -33.32
CA ILE A 3 58.27 -51.85 -34.02
C ILE A 3 57.10 -51.24 -33.24
N LYS A 4 57.41 -50.30 -32.34
CA LYS A 4 56.42 -49.43 -31.68
C LYS A 4 55.80 -48.49 -32.71
N ARG A 5 54.49 -48.60 -32.94
CA ARG A 5 53.71 -47.55 -33.61
C ARG A 5 52.88 -46.80 -32.57
N LYS A 6 53.46 -45.69 -32.09
CA LYS A 6 52.80 -44.67 -31.28
C LYS A 6 51.78 -43.93 -32.16
N GLN A 7 50.50 -44.29 -32.05
CA GLN A 7 49.41 -43.56 -32.69
C GLN A 7 48.76 -42.65 -31.65
N TRP A 8 49.21 -41.40 -31.64
CA TRP A 8 48.52 -40.26 -31.06
C TRP A 8 47.14 -40.17 -31.73
N LYS A 9 46.06 -40.40 -30.98
CA LYS A 9 44.73 -39.96 -31.39
C LYS A 9 44.20 -38.98 -30.36
N SER A 10 43.90 -37.82 -30.90
CA SER A 10 43.59 -36.56 -30.26
C SER A 10 42.38 -36.66 -29.33
N LEU A 11 42.54 -36.01 -28.18
CA LEU A 11 41.57 -35.14 -27.51
C LEU A 11 40.12 -35.24 -28.00
N GLY A 12 39.31 -35.99 -27.26
CA GLY A 12 37.85 -35.89 -27.28
C GLY A 12 37.37 -35.69 -25.85
N LEU A 13 37.02 -34.45 -25.52
CA LEU A 13 36.46 -34.01 -24.25
C LEU A 13 35.25 -34.90 -23.88
N VAL A 14 35.37 -35.74 -22.84
CA VAL A 14 34.23 -36.48 -22.30
C VAL A 14 33.43 -35.50 -21.44
N THR A 15 32.43 -34.86 -22.05
CA THR A 15 31.45 -34.05 -21.32
C THR A 15 30.60 -34.97 -20.46
N ALA A 16 30.85 -35.01 -19.16
CA ALA A 16 30.01 -35.69 -18.20
C ALA A 16 28.65 -34.97 -18.13
N ILE A 17 27.61 -35.57 -18.73
CA ILE A 17 26.23 -35.12 -18.56
C ILE A 17 25.76 -35.58 -17.18
N VAL A 18 25.84 -34.71 -16.19
CA VAL A 18 25.19 -34.90 -14.89
C VAL A 18 23.74 -34.46 -15.04
N CYS A 19 22.84 -35.43 -15.21
CA CYS A 19 21.39 -35.18 -15.11
C CYS A 19 21.06 -34.91 -13.63
N ALA A 20 20.82 -33.64 -13.29
CA ALA A 20 20.26 -33.26 -12.01
C ALA A 20 18.78 -33.64 -11.98
N PHE A 21 18.42 -34.71 -11.27
CA PHE A 21 17.03 -35.00 -10.96
C PHE A 21 16.54 -34.00 -9.91
N ALA A 22 15.68 -33.05 -10.32
CA ALA A 22 14.99 -32.17 -9.38
C ALA A 22 13.89 -32.95 -8.67
N VAL A 23 14.05 -33.18 -7.37
CA VAL A 23 12.99 -33.71 -6.50
C VAL A 23 11.90 -32.63 -6.30
N PRO A 24 10.61 -32.92 -6.56
CA PRO A 24 9.55 -31.99 -6.22
C PRO A 24 9.36 -31.94 -4.70
N SER A 25 9.71 -30.82 -4.06
CA SER A 25 9.39 -30.58 -2.66
C SER A 25 7.91 -30.17 -2.53
N SER A 26 7.10 -31.03 -1.94
CA SER A 26 5.72 -30.69 -1.57
C SER A 26 5.73 -29.93 -0.24
N ALA A 27 5.62 -28.61 -0.31
CA ALA A 27 5.46 -27.77 0.89
C ALA A 27 4.01 -27.86 1.38
N LYS A 28 3.82 -28.25 2.65
CA LYS A 28 2.50 -28.30 3.29
C LYS A 28 2.10 -26.88 3.72
N THR A 29 1.23 -26.24 2.95
CA THR A 29 0.65 -24.95 3.31
C THR A 29 -0.45 -25.16 4.34
N ILE A 30 -0.27 -24.61 5.54
CA ILE A 30 -1.33 -24.51 6.55
C ILE A 30 -2.01 -23.15 6.35
N THR A 31 -3.17 -23.15 5.70
CA THR A 31 -4.06 -22.00 5.71
C THR A 31 -4.75 -21.93 7.07
N THR A 32 -4.45 -20.91 7.85
CA THR A 32 -5.28 -20.53 9.00
C THR A 32 -6.61 -19.97 8.48
N PRO A 33 -7.76 -20.57 8.82
CA PRO A 33 -9.05 -19.97 8.50
C PRO A 33 -9.17 -18.64 9.24
N GLY A 34 -9.28 -17.52 8.50
CA GLY A 34 -9.62 -16.22 9.08
C GLY A 34 -8.60 -15.09 8.89
N ALA A 35 -7.51 -15.30 8.16
CA ALA A 35 -6.60 -14.20 7.77
C ALA A 35 -6.99 -13.55 6.42
N ASP A 36 -7.83 -14.22 5.65
CA ASP A 36 -8.25 -13.86 4.28
C ASP A 36 -9.68 -13.31 4.19
N VAL A 37 -10.51 -13.51 5.22
CA VAL A 37 -11.71 -12.70 5.43
C VAL A 37 -11.33 -11.51 6.27
N GLY A 38 -10.81 -10.49 5.59
CA GLY A 38 -10.64 -9.18 6.18
C GLY A 38 -11.89 -8.84 6.99
N ALA A 39 -11.71 -8.62 8.27
CA ALA A 39 -12.57 -7.70 9.02
C ALA A 39 -12.32 -6.28 8.46
N ALA A 40 -12.54 -6.12 7.16
CA ALA A 40 -12.96 -4.87 6.59
C ALA A 40 -14.32 -4.65 7.25
N VAL A 41 -14.29 -3.95 8.38
CA VAL A 41 -15.43 -3.17 8.83
C VAL A 41 -15.72 -2.26 7.64
N LEU A 42 -16.59 -2.74 6.74
CA LEU A 42 -17.17 -1.95 5.67
C LEU A 42 -18.03 -0.94 6.40
N LEU A 43 -17.40 0.16 6.80
CA LEU A 43 -18.09 1.35 7.22
C LEU A 43 -18.77 1.86 5.93
N SER A 44 -19.95 1.32 5.63
CA SER A 44 -20.81 1.76 4.53
C SER A 44 -21.50 3.06 4.90
N ASP A 45 -20.78 4.01 5.50
CA ASP A 45 -21.32 5.33 5.75
C ASP A 45 -20.86 6.23 4.60
N SER A 46 -21.81 6.78 3.86
CA SER A 46 -21.54 7.76 2.80
C SER A 46 -20.82 9.03 3.30
N LYS A 47 -20.53 9.14 4.60
CA LYS A 47 -19.64 10.12 5.22
C LYS A 47 -18.16 9.71 5.28
N LEU A 48 -17.79 8.43 5.15
CA LEU A 48 -16.36 8.08 5.09
C LEU A 48 -15.75 8.64 3.81
N GLY A 49 -14.80 9.54 4.01
CA GLY A 49 -14.12 10.27 2.92
C GLY A 49 -14.69 11.65 2.62
N LYS A 50 -15.79 12.07 3.27
CA LYS A 50 -16.24 13.47 3.16
C LYS A 50 -15.43 14.33 4.13
N ARG A 51 -14.62 15.23 3.56
CA ARG A 51 -13.89 16.27 4.28
C ARG A 51 -14.88 17.27 4.86
N VAL A 52 -15.00 17.32 6.19
CA VAL A 52 -15.96 18.18 6.91
C VAL A 52 -15.34 18.72 8.19
N CYS A 53 -15.80 19.88 8.65
CA CYS A 53 -15.58 20.33 10.02
C CYS A 53 -16.76 19.90 10.89
N TYR A 54 -16.48 19.41 12.11
CA TYR A 54 -17.52 19.02 13.05
C TYR A 54 -17.76 20.11 14.09
N TYR A 55 -19.03 20.37 14.40
CA TYR A 55 -19.45 21.19 15.53
C TYR A 55 -20.84 20.76 15.99
N ASN A 56 -21.03 20.49 17.29
CA ASN A 56 -22.30 20.09 17.90
C ASN A 56 -23.01 18.94 17.14
N ASP A 57 -22.28 17.84 16.92
CA ASP A 57 -22.72 16.65 16.17
C ASP A 57 -23.18 16.89 14.72
N LYS A 58 -22.89 18.08 14.17
CA LYS A 58 -23.17 18.43 12.77
C LYS A 58 -21.87 18.51 11.97
N ALA A 59 -21.96 18.07 10.72
CA ALA A 59 -20.88 18.14 9.75
C ALA A 59 -21.10 19.34 8.83
N TYR A 60 -20.04 20.12 8.63
CA TYR A 60 -20.03 21.33 7.82
C TYR A 60 -19.03 21.18 6.68
N SER A 61 -19.44 21.56 5.46
CA SER A 61 -18.58 21.51 4.28
C SER A 61 -17.60 22.68 4.21
N LEU A 62 -16.58 22.56 3.36
CA LEU A 62 -15.65 23.64 3.05
C LEU A 62 -16.40 24.95 2.75
N GLY A 63 -15.96 26.05 3.35
CA GLY A 63 -16.54 27.38 3.21
C GLY A 63 -17.69 27.70 4.17
N SER A 64 -18.21 26.71 4.91
CA SER A 64 -19.26 26.95 5.91
C SER A 64 -18.79 27.94 6.98
N VAL A 65 -19.67 28.87 7.36
CA VAL A 65 -19.42 29.85 8.42
C VAL A 65 -20.42 29.63 9.56
N ILE A 66 -19.92 29.56 10.79
CA ILE A 66 -20.72 29.46 12.01
C ILE A 66 -20.32 30.53 13.00
N ASN A 67 -21.27 30.95 13.84
CA ASN A 67 -21.00 31.79 15.00
C ASN A 67 -21.14 30.92 16.25
N VAL A 68 -20.06 30.82 17.01
CA VAL A 68 -19.99 30.09 18.28
C VAL A 68 -19.69 31.10 19.36
N GLU A 69 -20.68 31.42 20.20
CA GLU A 69 -20.52 32.30 21.36
C GLU A 69 -19.90 33.68 21.04
N GLY A 70 -20.21 34.23 19.85
CA GLY A 70 -19.67 35.51 19.40
C GLY A 70 -18.37 35.40 18.60
N VAL A 71 -17.80 34.21 18.44
CA VAL A 71 -16.64 33.93 17.59
C VAL A 71 -17.10 33.39 16.25
N VAL A 72 -16.78 34.10 15.17
CA VAL A 72 -17.07 33.66 13.80
C VAL A 72 -15.98 32.72 13.31
N LEU A 73 -16.37 31.49 12.94
CA LEU A 73 -15.49 30.44 12.44
C LEU A 73 -15.87 30.09 11.00
N GLN A 74 -14.86 29.88 10.16
CA GLN A 74 -15.02 29.34 8.81
C GLN A 74 -14.35 27.97 8.71
N CYS A 75 -15.02 27.00 8.10
CA CYS A 75 -14.46 25.70 7.78
C CYS A 75 -13.57 25.84 6.53
N VAL A 76 -12.26 25.70 6.69
CA VAL A 76 -11.25 25.91 5.64
C VAL A 76 -10.34 24.69 5.51
N ALA A 77 -9.56 24.62 4.42
CA ALA A 77 -8.52 23.61 4.30
C ALA A 77 -7.49 23.77 5.44
N GLU A 78 -7.00 22.64 5.96
CA GLU A 78 -5.94 22.68 6.98
C GLU A 78 -4.64 23.23 6.42
N GLN A 79 -4.32 22.86 5.18
CA GLN A 79 -3.16 23.33 4.43
C GLN A 79 -3.59 23.85 3.06
N ASP A 80 -2.97 24.95 2.64
CA ASP A 80 -3.30 25.62 1.37
C ASP A 80 -2.78 24.85 0.14
N PHE A 81 -1.79 23.98 0.33
CA PHE A 81 -1.19 23.16 -0.73
C PHE A 81 -1.81 21.76 -0.84
N GLU A 82 -2.63 21.34 0.12
CA GLU A 82 -3.28 20.01 0.08
C GLU A 82 -4.70 20.10 -0.48
N MET A 83 -4.85 19.80 -1.76
CA MET A 83 -6.18 19.75 -2.41
C MET A 83 -7.15 18.74 -1.77
N ASN A 84 -6.65 17.71 -1.08
CA ASN A 84 -7.44 16.65 -0.46
C ASN A 84 -7.20 16.51 1.07
N GLY A 85 -6.54 17.49 1.69
CA GLY A 85 -6.20 17.47 3.12
C GLY A 85 -7.39 17.67 4.06
N GLN A 86 -7.21 17.54 5.37
CA GLN A 86 -8.31 17.74 6.33
C GLN A 86 -8.87 19.17 6.31
N LEU A 87 -10.07 19.36 6.86
CA LEU A 87 -10.64 20.70 7.07
C LEU A 87 -10.52 21.08 8.55
N LYS A 88 -10.34 22.38 8.81
CA LYS A 88 -10.26 22.95 10.16
C LYS A 88 -11.13 24.19 10.30
N TRP A 89 -11.49 24.51 11.53
CA TRP A 89 -12.09 25.79 11.87
C TRP A 89 -11.01 26.88 11.92
N LYS A 90 -11.22 27.96 11.18
CA LYS A 90 -10.40 29.18 11.24
C LYS A 90 -11.28 30.33 11.72
N GLN A 91 -10.82 31.02 12.76
CA GLN A 91 -11.48 32.23 13.23
C GLN A 91 -11.34 33.34 12.19
N LEU A 92 -12.47 33.94 11.81
CA LEU A 92 -12.49 35.16 11.02
C LEU A 92 -12.27 36.32 11.98
N LYS A 93 -11.16 37.04 11.82
CA LYS A 93 -11.03 38.36 12.42
C LYS A 93 -11.92 39.29 11.59
N SER A 94 -12.65 40.18 12.26
CA SER A 94 -13.21 41.34 11.56
C SER A 94 -12.04 42.09 10.95
N GLU A 95 -11.95 42.10 9.62
CA GLU A 95 -11.14 43.11 8.94
C GLU A 95 -11.76 44.45 9.34
N GLN A 96 -11.04 45.23 10.14
CA GLN A 96 -11.41 46.61 10.48
C GLN A 96 -10.82 47.55 9.45
#